data_AF-X0XA71-F1
#
_entry.id   AF-X0XA71-F1
#
_cell.length_a   1.000
_cell.length_b   1.000
_cell.length_c   1.000
_cell.angle_alpha   90.00
_cell.angle_beta   90.00
_cell.angle_gamma   90.00
#
_symmetry.space_group_name_H-M   'P 1'
#
loop_
_entity.id
_entity.type
_entity.pdbx_description
1 polymer ?
#
loop_
_entity_poly.entity_id
_entity_poly.type
_entity_poly.pdbx_seq_one_letter_code
_entity_poly.pdbx_strand_id
1 'polypeptide(L)'
;LSKINLGISRTYANINKCVSVRDYKIMGAGGFLLEHYRKGLDEIFPTDTYDHYATSEYLKGRIKYYLEHPKIRIKTAERGYKFVHERATYTHRIQAALEWIEK
;
A
#
# COMPACT_ATOMS: atom_id res chain seq x y z
N LEU A 1 -15.71 -3.95 4.48
CA LEU A 1 -14.24 -4.08 4.46
C LEU A 1 -13.72 -4.04 5.89
N SER A 2 -12.69 -4.83 6.22
CA SER A 2 -11.98 -4.72 7.50
C SER A 2 -11.48 -3.30 7.71
N LYS A 3 -11.49 -2.80 8.95
CA LYS A 3 -11.06 -1.42 9.25
C LYS A 3 -9.59 -1.18 8.92
N ILE A 4 -8.74 -2.18 9.16
CA ILE A 4 -7.29 -2.14 8.90
C ILE A 4 -6.90 -3.47 8.26
N ASN A 5 -6.14 -3.42 7.16
CA ASN A 5 -5.63 -4.59 6.48
C ASN A 5 -4.10 -4.60 6.62
N LEU A 6 -3.57 -5.63 7.30
CA LEU A 6 -2.15 -5.74 7.54
C LEU A 6 -1.44 -6.30 6.32
N GLY A 7 -0.41 -5.60 5.86
CA GLY A 7 0.58 -6.07 4.91
C GLY A 7 1.80 -6.63 5.66
N ILE A 8 2.27 -7.81 5.25
CA ILE A 8 3.38 -8.54 5.91
C ILE A 8 4.46 -8.92 4.89
N SER A 9 4.65 -8.09 3.86
CA SER A 9 5.49 -8.38 2.70
C SER A 9 7.01 -8.41 3.03
N ARG A 10 7.37 -8.36 4.32
CA ARG A 10 8.74 -8.49 4.88
C ARG A 10 9.36 -9.88 4.68
N THR A 11 8.57 -10.93 4.41
CA THR A 11 9.07 -12.31 4.33
C THR A 11 10.04 -12.58 3.17
N TYR A 12 10.24 -11.62 2.26
CA TYR A 12 11.18 -11.73 1.15
C TYR A 12 12.48 -10.98 1.50
N ALA A 13 13.49 -11.71 1.97
CA ALA A 13 14.68 -11.20 2.66
C ALA A 13 15.59 -10.23 1.87
N ASN A 14 15.34 -9.94 0.58
CA ASN A 14 16.27 -9.20 -0.27
C ASN A 14 15.62 -8.18 -1.22
N ILE A 15 14.40 -7.71 -0.97
CA ILE A 15 13.73 -6.87 -1.97
C ILE A 15 13.11 -5.60 -1.37
N ASN A 16 13.88 -4.52 -1.38
CA ASN A 16 13.46 -3.19 -0.95
C ASN A 16 12.26 -2.65 -1.75
N LYS A 17 12.09 -3.07 -3.00
CA LYS A 17 11.06 -2.59 -3.95
C LYS A 17 10.01 -3.65 -4.34
N CYS A 18 9.80 -4.70 -3.55
CA CYS A 18 8.70 -5.63 -3.79
C CYS A 18 7.51 -5.29 -2.91
N VAL A 19 6.31 -5.41 -3.47
CA VAL A 19 5.04 -5.30 -2.76
C VAL A 19 4.18 -6.48 -3.15
N SER A 20 3.30 -6.90 -2.24
CA SER A 20 2.35 -7.93 -2.59
C SER A 20 1.34 -7.38 -3.58
N VAL A 21 0.89 -8.20 -4.54
CA VAL A 21 -0.29 -7.86 -5.35
C VAL A 21 -1.51 -7.61 -4.45
N ARG A 22 -1.54 -8.20 -3.24
CA ARG A 22 -2.57 -7.96 -2.24
C ARG A 22 -2.64 -6.49 -1.78
N ASP A 23 -1.53 -5.78 -1.78
CA ASP A 23 -1.47 -4.37 -1.35
C ASP A 23 -2.28 -3.49 -2.31
N TYR A 24 -2.08 -3.69 -3.62
CA TYR A 24 -2.89 -3.05 -4.66
C TYR A 24 -4.36 -3.47 -4.61
N LYS A 25 -4.64 -4.74 -4.33
CA LYS A 25 -6.04 -5.23 -4.21
C LYS A 25 -6.76 -4.63 -3.01
N ILE A 26 -6.09 -4.50 -1.87
CA ILE A 26 -6.64 -3.84 -0.67
C ILE A 26 -6.97 -2.38 -1.00
N MET A 27 -5.99 -1.63 -1.50
CA MET A 27 -6.17 -0.21 -1.82
C MET A 27 -7.22 0.00 -2.92
N GLY A 28 -7.18 -0.81 -3.99
CA GLY A 28 -8.16 -0.77 -5.06
C GLY A 28 -9.57 -1.16 -4.63
N ALA A 29 -9.74 -1.93 -3.56
CA ALA A 29 -11.05 -2.17 -2.96
C ALA A 29 -11.51 -1.04 -2.02
N GLY A 30 -10.71 0.01 -1.81
CA GLY A 30 -10.99 1.09 -0.84
C GLY A 30 -10.62 0.72 0.60
N GLY A 31 -9.80 -0.32 0.79
CA GLY A 31 -9.31 -0.73 2.10
C GLY A 31 -8.11 0.09 2.56
N PHE A 32 -8.07 0.38 3.86
CA PHE A 32 -6.88 0.96 4.49
C PHE A 32 -5.78 -0.12 4.64
N LEU A 33 -4.61 0.15 4.07
CA LEU A 33 -3.42 -0.70 4.13
C LEU A 33 -2.44 -0.20 5.20
N LEU A 34 -2.01 -1.10 6.07
CA LEU A 34 -0.93 -0.88 7.04
C LEU A 34 0.16 -1.95 6.79
N GLU A 35 1.23 -1.59 6.09
CA GLU A 35 2.26 -2.53 5.60
C GLU A 35 3.57 -2.43 6.39
N HIS A 36 4.37 -3.49 6.38
CA HIS A 36 5.69 -3.45 6.98
C HIS A 36 6.63 -2.50 6.22
N TYR A 37 7.25 -1.58 6.97
CA TYR A 37 8.11 -0.53 6.44
C TYR A 37 9.35 -1.09 5.75
N ARG A 38 9.55 -0.67 4.50
CA ARG A 38 10.74 -0.92 3.68
C ARG A 38 11.03 0.35 2.87
N LYS A 39 12.31 0.72 2.76
CA LYS A 39 12.75 1.98 2.12
C LYS A 39 12.26 2.15 0.68
N GLY A 40 12.17 1.06 -0.09
CA GLY A 40 11.75 1.16 -1.49
C GLY A 40 10.25 1.31 -1.70
N LEU A 41 9.42 1.28 -0.65
CA LEU A 41 7.98 1.54 -0.78
C LEU A 41 7.67 2.99 -1.13
N ASP A 42 8.49 3.93 -0.68
CA ASP A 42 8.32 5.36 -0.95
C ASP A 42 8.51 5.67 -2.44
N GLU A 43 9.14 4.77 -3.20
CA GLU A 43 9.29 4.86 -4.65
C GLU A 43 8.10 4.23 -5.41
N ILE A 44 7.28 3.42 -4.73
CA ILE A 44 6.16 2.68 -5.35
C ILE A 44 4.84 3.36 -5.05
N PHE A 45 4.62 3.73 -3.79
CA PHE A 45 3.37 4.26 -3.30
C PHE A 45 3.53 5.76 -2.99
N PRO A 46 2.67 6.62 -3.56
CA PRO A 46 2.66 8.03 -3.20
C PRO A 46 2.41 8.24 -1.70
N THR A 47 2.89 9.35 -1.17
CA THR A 47 2.65 9.76 0.22
C THR A 47 1.15 9.72 0.57
N ASP A 48 0.84 9.28 1.78
CA ASP A 48 -0.51 9.19 2.33
C ASP A 48 -1.51 8.27 1.59
N THR A 49 -1.04 7.34 0.77
CA THR A 49 -1.92 6.31 0.13
C THR A 49 -2.07 5.05 0.98
N TYR A 50 -1.14 4.85 1.90
CA TYR A 50 -1.08 3.76 2.87
C TYR A 50 -0.32 4.26 4.10
N ASP A 51 -0.21 3.41 5.12
CA ASP A 51 0.68 3.66 6.26
C ASP A 51 1.57 2.44 6.54
N HIS A 52 2.58 2.59 7.41
CA HIS A 52 3.55 1.55 7.67
C HIS A 52 3.93 1.38 9.14
N TYR A 53 4.53 0.24 9.45
CA TYR A 53 5.09 -0.08 10.77
C TYR A 53 6.43 -0.80 10.64
N ALA A 54 7.35 -0.57 11.58
CA ALA A 54 8.66 -1.22 11.58
C ALA A 54 8.77 -2.39 12.58
N THR A 55 8.08 -2.28 13.71
CA THR A 55 8.09 -3.25 14.83
C THR A 55 6.68 -3.61 15.29
N SER A 56 6.57 -4.64 16.14
CA SER A 56 5.28 -5.07 16.72
C SER A 56 4.68 -3.98 17.62
N GLU A 57 5.51 -3.27 18.38
CA GLU A 57 5.11 -2.16 19.25
C GLU A 57 4.54 -1.01 18.41
N TYR A 58 5.24 -0.63 17.34
CA TYR A 58 4.74 0.37 16.40
C TYR A 58 3.43 -0.07 15.75
N LEU A 59 3.33 -1.33 15.32
CA LEU A 59 2.11 -1.87 14.74
C LEU A 59 0.91 -1.71 15.67
N LYS A 60 1.05 -2.10 16.95
CA LYS A 60 0.01 -1.93 17.97
C LYS A 60 -0.38 -0.46 18.13
N GLY A 61 0.60 0.44 18.16
CA GLY A 61 0.39 1.89 18.22
C GLY A 61 -0.40 2.42 17.02
N ARG A 62 -0.01 2.05 15.78
CA ARG A 62 -0.71 2.46 14.55
C ARG A 62 -2.14 1.90 14.51
N ILE A 63 -2.34 0.65 14.90
CA ILE A 63 -3.67 0.03 14.98
C ILE A 63 -4.56 0.85 15.92
N LYS A 64 -4.10 1.14 17.14
CA LYS A 64 -4.86 1.93 18.12
C LYS A 64 -5.18 3.32 17.55
N TYR A 65 -4.17 4.02 17.04
CA TYR A 65 -4.32 5.34 16.45
C TYR A 65 -5.39 5.37 15.36
N TYR A 66 -5.32 4.48 14.37
CA TYR A 66 -6.27 4.48 13.26
C TYR A 66 -7.66 3.97 13.63
N LEU A 67 -7.80 3.18 14.70
CA LEU A 67 -9.12 2.84 15.24
C LEU A 67 -9.79 4.04 15.92
N GLU A 68 -9.02 4.84 16.66
CA GLU A 68 -9.49 6.07 17.34
C GLU A 68 -9.69 7.25 16.37
N HIS A 69 -8.98 7.27 15.25
CA HIS A 69 -9.03 8.35 14.26
C HIS A 69 -9.57 7.86 12.90
N PRO A 70 -10.87 7.56 12.78
CA PRO A 70 -11.44 6.99 11.55
C PRO A 70 -11.37 7.95 10.36
N LYS A 71 -11.44 9.27 10.58
CA LYS A 71 -11.41 10.27 9.50
C LYS A 71 -10.12 10.21 8.69
N ILE A 72 -8.96 10.21 9.36
CA ILE A 72 -7.67 10.12 8.67
C ILE A 72 -7.49 8.74 8.03
N ARG A 73 -7.95 7.66 8.68
CA ARG A 73 -7.92 6.30 8.13
C ARG A 73 -8.66 6.22 6.79
N ILE A 74 -9.88 6.76 6.74
CA ILE A 74 -10.73 6.78 5.55
C ILE A 74 -10.07 7.63 4.45
N LYS A 75 -9.57 8.82 4.79
CA LYS A 75 -8.87 9.70 3.84
C LYS A 75 -7.63 9.03 3.22
N THR A 76 -6.86 8.28 4.00
CA THR A 76 -5.72 7.51 3.49
C THR A 76 -6.20 6.39 2.55
N ALA A 77 -7.25 5.65 2.92
CA ALA A 77 -7.81 4.60 2.06
C ALA A 77 -8.36 5.15 0.73
N GLU A 78 -9.03 6.30 0.74
CA GLU A 78 -9.52 6.99 -0.46
C GLU A 78 -8.37 7.41 -1.38
N ARG A 79 -7.27 7.92 -0.82
CA ARG A 79 -6.06 8.24 -1.58
C ARG A 79 -5.44 7.00 -2.21
N GLY A 80 -5.33 5.91 -1.45
CA GLY A 80 -4.87 4.61 -1.96
C GLY A 80 -5.75 4.08 -3.10
N TYR A 81 -7.07 4.15 -2.92
CA TYR A 81 -8.04 3.79 -3.95
C TYR A 81 -7.82 4.58 -5.24
N LYS A 82 -7.75 5.91 -5.13
CA LYS A 82 -7.54 6.81 -6.26
C LYS A 82 -6.21 6.51 -6.97
N PHE A 83 -5.12 6.35 -6.23
CA PHE A 83 -3.83 5.96 -6.77
C PHE A 83 -3.90 4.67 -7.60
N VAL A 84 -4.56 3.62 -7.09
CA VAL A 84 -4.62 2.34 -7.80
C VAL A 84 -5.36 2.47 -9.13
N HIS A 85 -6.49 3.19 -9.15
CA HIS A 85 -7.29 3.37 -10.36
C HIS A 85 -6.61 4.28 -11.39
N GLU A 86 -5.87 5.28 -10.93
CA GLU A 86 -5.20 6.26 -11.80
C GLU A 86 -3.84 5.77 -12.32
N ARG A 87 -3.17 4.84 -11.64
CA ARG A 87 -1.76 4.53 -11.93
C ARG A 87 -1.35 3.06 -11.83
N ALA A 88 -2.14 2.20 -11.20
CA ALA A 88 -1.70 0.84 -10.85
C ALA A 88 -2.63 -0.28 -11.32
N THR A 89 -3.53 0.00 -12.26
CA THR A 89 -4.35 -1.05 -12.89
C THR A 89 -3.52 -1.95 -13.82
N TYR A 90 -4.07 -3.12 -14.18
CA TYR A 90 -3.42 -4.01 -15.14
C TYR A 90 -3.20 -3.34 -16.51
N THR A 91 -4.11 -2.47 -16.95
CA THR A 91 -3.92 -1.68 -18.19
C THR A 91 -2.64 -0.85 -18.14
N HIS A 92 -2.40 -0.13 -17.04
CA HIS A 92 -1.16 0.64 -16.86
C HIS A 92 0.09 -0.25 -16.87
N ARG A 93 0.01 -1.43 -16.25
CA ARG A 93 1.13 -2.40 -16.20
C ARG A 93 1.45 -2.97 -17.57
N ILE A 94 0.43 -3.34 -18.34
CA ILE A 94 0.59 -3.88 -19.69
C ILE A 94 1.15 -2.80 -20.61
N GLN A 95 0.63 -1.57 -20.54
CA GLN A 95 1.14 -0.44 -21.30
C GLN A 95 2.63 -0.19 -21.05
N ALA A 96 3.06 -0.15 -19.78
CA ALA A 96 4.46 0.02 -19.43
C ALA A 96 5.36 -1.15 -19.92
N ALA A 97 4.83 -2.38 -19.96
CA ALA A 97 5.56 -3.52 -20.48
C ALA A 97 5.73 -3.44 -22.01
N LEU A 98 4.69 -3.01 -22.74
CA LEU A 98 4.76 -2.81 -24.20
C LEU A 98 5.77 -1.71 -24.55
N GLU A 99 5.72 -0.56 -23.86
CA GLU A 99 6.68 0.54 -24.02
C GLU A 99 8.14 0.13 -23.74
N TRP A 100 8.34 -0.84 -22.85
CA TRP A 100 9.67 -1.38 -22.56
C TRP A 100 10.17 -2.33 -23.66
N ILE A 101 9.29 -3.11 -24.29
CA ILE A 101 9.63 -4.03 -25.38
C ILE A 101 9.93 -3.27 -26.69
N GLU A 102 9.27 -2.13 -26.92
CA GLU A 102 9.46 -1.31 -28.12
C GLU A 102 10.72 -0.43 -28.08
N LYS A 103 11.45 -0.40 -26.96
CA LYS A 103 12.74 0.29 -26.79
C LYS A 103 13.93 -0.62 -27.11
#